data_AF-A0A961MM73-F1
#
_entry.id   AF-A0A961MM73-F1
#
_cell.length_a   1.000
_cell.length_b   1.000
_cell.length_c   1.000
_cell.angle_alpha   90.00
_cell.angle_beta   90.00
_cell.angle_gamma   90.00
#
_symmetry.space_group_name_H-M   'P 1'
#
loop_
_entity.id
_entity.type
_entity.pdbx_description
1 polymer ?
#
loop_
_entity_poly.entity_id
_entity_poly.type
_entity_poly.pdbx_seq_one_letter_code
_entity_poly.pdbx_strand_id
1 'polypeptide(L)'
;VTLSDESMFTALDAGRARSAFLVTFIEPDAVPSLAAQLVGTGISGSLVAGLTASLSGSGCAALEFAAGGRPGVILINVSTALDAGRRTRCVAREFASNLGLPGRLDRPGSVFGPSGPVAGFAPRDLVLLRMLYDPRLRNGMGAAEARPLLPAVAAAALAP
;
A
#
# COMPACT_ATOMS: atom_id res chain seq x y z
N VAL A 1 -9.88 1.47 -2.31
CA VAL A 1 -10.69 2.69 -2.57
C VAL A 1 -9.69 3.81 -2.67
N THR A 2 -9.45 4.34 -3.86
CA THR A 2 -8.55 5.49 -4.04
C THR A 2 -9.33 6.73 -3.66
N LEU A 3 -8.90 7.41 -2.61
CA LEU A 3 -9.60 8.58 -2.06
C LEU A 3 -8.80 9.83 -2.43
N SER A 4 -9.44 10.77 -3.12
CA SER A 4 -8.79 11.91 -3.78
C SER A 4 -9.13 13.26 -3.12
N ASP A 5 -9.00 13.36 -1.79
CA ASP A 5 -9.29 14.59 -1.04
C ASP A 5 -8.02 15.43 -0.89
N GLU A 6 -7.98 16.57 -1.59
CA GLU A 6 -6.89 17.56 -1.61
C GLU A 6 -6.48 18.05 -0.20
N SER A 7 -7.44 18.14 0.72
CA SER A 7 -7.26 18.71 2.05
C SER A 7 -6.41 17.83 2.96
N MET A 8 -6.44 16.51 2.71
CA MET A 8 -5.68 15.53 3.49
C MET A 8 -4.18 15.59 3.20
N PHE A 9 -3.79 15.90 1.95
CA PHE A 9 -2.38 16.03 1.60
C PHE A 9 -1.75 17.25 2.24
N THR A 10 -2.47 18.37 2.36
CA THR A 10 -1.95 19.59 3.01
C THR A 10 -1.62 19.37 4.48
N ALA A 11 -2.38 18.52 5.19
CA ALA A 11 -2.08 18.18 6.57
C ALA A 11 -0.81 17.33 6.74
N LEU A 12 -0.37 16.61 5.69
CA LEU A 12 0.71 15.61 5.77
C LEU A 12 2.00 16.03 5.02
N ASP A 13 1.92 17.01 4.13
CA ASP A 13 2.97 17.40 3.19
C ASP A 13 3.87 18.52 3.75
N ALA A 14 4.61 18.21 4.81
CA ALA A 14 5.63 19.10 5.38
C ALA A 14 6.92 19.14 4.54
N GLY A 15 6.84 19.67 3.32
CA GLY A 15 7.93 20.36 2.62
C GLY A 15 9.24 19.59 2.36
N ARG A 16 9.22 18.42 1.71
CA ARG A 16 10.46 17.76 1.23
C ARG A 16 10.32 17.04 -0.11
N ALA A 17 11.24 17.36 -1.03
CA ALA A 17 11.61 16.67 -2.28
C ALA A 17 10.44 16.23 -3.21
N ARG A 18 10.73 15.95 -4.49
CA ARG A 18 9.73 15.33 -5.38
C ARG A 18 9.51 13.87 -4.97
N SER A 19 8.71 13.66 -3.94
CA SER A 19 8.35 12.34 -3.43
C SER A 19 7.21 11.76 -4.26
N ALA A 20 7.30 10.49 -4.65
CA ALA A 20 6.17 9.80 -5.28
C ALA A 20 5.12 9.39 -4.23
N PHE A 21 5.57 9.02 -3.03
CA PHE A 21 4.72 8.61 -1.92
C PHE A 21 5.24 9.14 -0.58
N LEU A 22 4.32 9.45 0.32
CA LEU A 22 4.55 9.63 1.76
C LEU A 22 3.92 8.45 2.50
N VAL A 23 4.68 7.77 3.34
CA VAL A 23 4.17 6.64 4.13
C VAL A 23 4.19 6.96 5.61
N THR A 24 3.04 6.81 6.25
CA THR A 24 2.86 7.06 7.68
C THR A 24 2.39 5.77 8.36
N PHE A 25 3.04 5.41 9.46
CA PHE A 25 2.62 4.31 10.31
C PHE A 25 1.77 4.85 11.46
N ILE A 26 0.66 4.16 11.77
CA ILE A 26 -0.25 4.55 12.84
C ILE A 26 -0.62 3.31 13.67
N GLU A 27 -0.72 3.47 14.99
CA GLU A 27 -1.30 2.44 15.85
C GLU A 27 -2.83 2.45 15.75
N PRO A 28 -3.51 1.29 15.93
CA PRO A 28 -4.97 1.23 15.86
C PRO A 28 -5.69 2.18 16.82
N ASP A 29 -5.14 2.38 18.02
CA ASP A 29 -5.71 3.25 19.06
C ASP A 29 -5.51 4.75 18.78
N ALA A 30 -4.58 5.11 17.90
CA ALA A 30 -4.37 6.49 17.46
C ALA A 30 -5.37 6.91 16.36
N VAL A 31 -6.05 5.97 15.70
CA VAL A 31 -7.00 6.25 14.60
C VAL A 31 -8.13 7.22 15.00
N PRO A 32 -8.80 7.11 16.17
CA PRO A 32 -9.82 8.07 16.57
C PRO A 32 -9.27 9.49 16.73
N SER A 33 -8.04 9.63 17.25
CA SER A 33 -7.40 10.94 17.40
C SER A 33 -7.05 11.58 16.06
N LEU A 34 -6.57 10.79 15.09
CA LEU A 34 -6.35 11.22 13.72
C LEU A 34 -7.68 11.65 13.09
N ALA A 35 -8.73 10.83 13.21
CA ALA A 35 -10.04 11.15 12.68
C ALA A 35 -10.58 12.50 13.22
N ALA A 36 -10.47 12.74 14.52
CA ALA A 36 -10.86 14.00 15.14
C ALA A 36 -10.08 15.20 14.60
N GLN A 37 -8.78 15.05 14.34
CA GLN A 37 -7.96 16.11 13.74
C GLN A 37 -8.42 16.43 12.30
N LEU A 38 -8.88 15.44 11.54
CA LEU A 38 -9.32 15.61 10.14
C LEU A 38 -10.72 16.25 10.01
N VAL A 39 -11.60 16.14 11.02
CA VAL A 39 -12.96 16.73 11.00
C VAL A 39 -12.93 18.26 10.86
N GLY A 40 -11.82 18.92 11.21
CA GLY A 40 -11.66 20.38 11.11
C GLY A 40 -10.89 20.89 9.88
N THR A 41 -10.39 20.01 9.01
CA THR A 41 -9.47 20.40 7.92
C THR A 41 -10.16 20.58 6.56
N GLY A 42 -11.50 20.57 6.51
CA GLY A 42 -12.27 20.62 5.27
C GLY A 42 -12.40 19.28 4.54
N ILE A 43 -11.89 18.19 5.13
CA ILE A 43 -12.06 16.83 4.63
C ILE A 43 -13.51 16.39 4.81
N SER A 44 -14.07 15.70 3.81
CA SER A 44 -15.45 15.22 3.89
C SER A 44 -15.64 14.22 5.06
N GLY A 45 -16.74 14.36 5.81
CA GLY A 45 -17.03 13.45 6.93
C GLY A 45 -17.17 11.98 6.51
N SER A 46 -17.62 11.72 5.28
CA SER A 46 -17.65 10.37 4.70
C SER A 46 -16.25 9.80 4.48
N LEU A 47 -15.28 10.62 4.10
CA LEU A 47 -13.88 10.20 4.01
C LEU A 47 -13.32 9.83 5.37
N VAL A 48 -13.53 10.69 6.38
CA VAL A 48 -13.06 10.44 7.75
C VAL A 48 -13.68 9.16 8.31
N ALA A 49 -14.99 8.96 8.10
CA ALA A 49 -15.68 7.74 8.51
C ALA A 49 -15.13 6.50 7.79
N GLY A 50 -14.88 6.57 6.48
CA GLY A 50 -14.31 5.45 5.71
C GLY A 50 -12.89 5.08 6.15
N LEU A 51 -12.05 6.08 6.43
CA LEU A 51 -10.71 5.90 7.00
C LEU A 51 -10.80 5.22 8.36
N THR A 52 -11.65 5.75 9.24
CA THR A 52 -11.84 5.23 10.60
C THR A 52 -12.32 3.79 10.57
N ALA A 53 -13.32 3.48 9.74
CA ALA A 53 -13.87 2.13 9.61
C ALA A 53 -12.83 1.13 9.08
N SER A 54 -11.95 1.55 8.17
CA SER A 54 -10.93 0.67 7.58
C SER A 54 -9.78 0.38 8.55
N LEU A 55 -9.41 1.36 9.40
CA LEU A 55 -8.26 1.24 10.28
C LEU A 55 -8.60 0.80 11.71
N SER A 56 -9.79 1.11 12.26
CA SER A 56 -10.07 0.90 13.70
C SER A 56 -10.22 -0.55 14.14
N GLY A 57 -10.39 -1.50 13.21
CA GLY A 57 -10.63 -2.93 13.52
C GLY A 57 -9.50 -3.87 13.10
N SER A 58 -8.46 -3.37 12.44
CA SER A 58 -7.41 -4.18 11.82
C SER A 58 -6.07 -3.90 12.50
N GLY A 59 -5.45 -4.89 13.12
CA GLY A 59 -4.07 -4.78 13.63
C GLY A 59 -3.03 -4.69 12.50
N CYS A 60 -3.48 -4.78 11.25
CA CYS A 60 -2.69 -4.65 10.03
C CYS A 60 -3.61 -4.30 8.85
N ALA A 61 -3.52 -3.07 8.35
CA ALA A 61 -4.18 -2.62 7.13
C ALA A 61 -3.50 -1.36 6.59
N ALA A 62 -3.68 -1.09 5.30
CA ALA A 62 -3.30 0.19 4.73
C ALA A 62 -4.40 0.84 3.90
N LEU A 63 -4.31 2.16 3.82
CA LEU A 63 -5.11 3.03 2.97
C LEU A 63 -4.19 3.89 2.14
N GLU A 64 -4.48 3.98 0.84
CA GLU A 64 -3.81 4.90 -0.07
C GLU A 64 -4.75 6.02 -0.49
N PHE A 65 -4.17 7.20 -0.60
CA PHE A 65 -4.80 8.40 -1.09
C PHE A 65 -3.89 8.98 -2.17
N ALA A 66 -4.47 9.47 -3.27
CA ALA A 66 -3.73 10.23 -4.27
C ALA A 66 -4.54 11.45 -4.72
N ALA A 67 -3.87 12.61 -4.82
CA ALA A 67 -4.41 13.83 -5.38
C ALA A 67 -3.51 14.30 -6.54
N GLY A 68 -4.11 14.88 -7.57
CA GLY A 68 -3.41 15.25 -8.80
C GLY A 68 -2.24 16.21 -8.52
N GLY A 69 -1.04 15.83 -8.95
CA GLY A 69 0.16 16.68 -8.80
C GLY A 69 0.82 16.65 -7.41
N ARG A 70 0.35 15.81 -6.49
CA ARG A 70 0.92 15.63 -5.14
C ARG A 70 1.47 14.21 -4.95
N PRO A 71 2.42 13.99 -4.02
CA PRO A 71 2.81 12.64 -3.62
C PRO A 71 1.58 11.85 -3.14
N GLY A 72 1.46 10.58 -3.52
CA GLY A 72 0.46 9.70 -2.91
C GLY A 72 0.73 9.53 -1.41
N VAL A 73 -0.29 9.36 -0.58
CA VAL A 73 -0.13 9.09 0.86
C VAL A 73 -0.58 7.68 1.14
N ILE A 74 0.25 6.91 1.83
CA ILE A 74 -0.10 5.57 2.33
C ILE A 74 -0.10 5.62 3.85
N LEU A 75 -1.27 5.39 4.45
CA LEU A 75 -1.42 5.20 5.89
C LEU A 75 -1.42 3.70 6.17
N ILE A 76 -0.44 3.22 6.94
CA ILE A 76 -0.35 1.82 7.34
C ILE A 76 -0.65 1.73 8.83
N ASN A 77 -1.80 1.15 9.17
CA ASN A 77 -2.06 0.72 10.53
C ASN A 77 -1.29 -0.57 10.80
N VAL A 78 -0.42 -0.52 11.80
CA VAL A 78 0.31 -1.68 12.31
C VAL A 78 0.27 -1.67 13.83
N SER A 79 -0.24 -2.72 14.45
CA SER A 79 -0.33 -2.80 15.91
C SER A 79 0.99 -3.22 16.55
N THR A 80 1.41 -2.51 17.60
CA THR A 80 2.51 -2.87 18.51
C THR A 80 2.28 -4.19 19.24
N ALA A 81 1.03 -4.66 19.36
CA ALA A 81 0.70 -5.94 19.95
C ALA A 81 1.18 -7.14 19.09
N LEU A 82 1.50 -6.91 17.81
CA LEU A 82 2.14 -7.90 16.95
C LEU A 82 3.63 -8.03 17.32
N ASP A 83 4.13 -9.27 17.31
CA ASP A 83 5.58 -9.48 17.40
C ASP A 83 6.33 -8.85 16.22
N ALA A 84 7.66 -8.70 16.37
CA ALA A 84 8.49 -8.02 15.38
C ALA A 84 8.34 -8.62 13.97
N GLY A 85 8.29 -9.95 13.85
CA GLY A 85 8.13 -10.62 12.56
C GLY A 85 6.79 -10.28 11.90
N ARG A 86 5.69 -10.48 12.62
CA ARG A 86 4.34 -10.17 12.14
C ARG A 86 4.18 -8.69 11.79
N ARG A 87 4.82 -7.77 12.52
CA ARG A 87 4.86 -6.35 12.15
C ARG A 87 5.59 -6.13 10.83
N THR A 88 6.79 -6.68 10.66
CA THR A 88 7.53 -6.55 9.40
C THR A 88 6.76 -7.18 8.23
N ARG A 89 6.13 -8.34 8.43
CA ARG A 89 5.26 -8.98 7.44
C ARG A 89 4.06 -8.10 7.09
N CYS A 90 3.42 -7.49 8.10
CA CYS A 90 2.33 -6.56 7.90
C CYS A 90 2.75 -5.41 6.97
N VAL A 91 3.84 -4.73 7.32
CA VAL A 91 4.38 -3.61 6.53
C VAL A 91 4.67 -4.07 5.10
N ALA A 92 5.38 -5.19 4.90
CA ALA A 92 5.68 -5.70 3.57
C ALA A 92 4.43 -6.02 2.75
N ARG A 93 3.42 -6.64 3.37
CA ARG A 93 2.14 -6.98 2.74
C ARG A 93 1.38 -5.74 2.29
N GLU A 94 1.24 -4.77 3.19
CA GLU A 94 0.52 -3.55 2.90
C GLU A 94 1.25 -2.71 1.85
N PHE A 95 2.57 -2.59 1.93
CA PHE A 95 3.36 -1.94 0.87
C PHE A 95 3.20 -2.64 -0.48
N ALA A 96 3.35 -3.96 -0.54
CA ALA A 96 3.17 -4.72 -1.78
C ALA A 96 1.79 -4.48 -2.40
N SER A 97 0.74 -4.42 -1.57
CA SER A 97 -0.62 -4.17 -2.04
C SER A 97 -0.78 -2.77 -2.64
N ASN A 98 -0.23 -1.74 -1.99
CA ASN A 98 -0.30 -0.36 -2.48
C ASN A 98 0.57 -0.15 -3.72
N LEU A 99 1.64 -0.94 -3.88
CA LEU A 99 2.43 -0.99 -5.13
C LEU A 99 1.74 -1.78 -6.26
N GLY A 100 0.51 -2.24 -6.06
CA GLY A 100 -0.32 -2.84 -7.10
C GLY A 100 -0.30 -4.37 -7.16
N LEU A 101 0.39 -5.07 -6.25
CA LEU A 101 0.20 -6.52 -6.14
C LEU A 101 -1.18 -6.82 -5.54
N PRO A 102 -2.01 -7.65 -6.19
CA PRO A 102 -3.32 -7.95 -5.65
C PRO A 102 -3.19 -8.69 -4.31
N GLY A 103 -3.74 -8.11 -3.24
CA GLY A 103 -3.73 -8.71 -1.90
C GLY A 103 -4.44 -10.06 -1.77
N ARG A 104 -5.11 -10.52 -2.83
CA ARG A 104 -5.72 -11.86 -2.98
C ARG A 104 -4.81 -12.87 -3.67
N LEU A 105 -3.53 -12.56 -3.89
CA LEU A 105 -2.52 -13.53 -4.27
C LEU A 105 -2.24 -14.48 -3.09
N ASP A 106 -3.24 -15.27 -2.72
CA ASP A 106 -3.13 -16.33 -1.73
C ASP A 106 -2.45 -17.55 -2.36
N ARG A 107 -1.17 -17.35 -2.70
CA ARG A 107 -0.30 -18.40 -3.21
C ARG A 107 0.67 -18.80 -2.11
N PRO A 108 0.95 -20.11 -1.94
CA PRO A 108 1.89 -20.56 -0.94
C PRO A 108 3.23 -19.82 -1.01
N GLY A 109 3.72 -19.37 0.15
CA GLY A 109 4.96 -18.62 0.26
C GLY A 109 4.88 -17.14 -0.12
N SER A 110 3.71 -16.59 -0.48
CA SER A 110 3.52 -15.14 -0.63
C SER A 110 3.26 -14.46 0.71
N VAL A 111 3.66 -13.20 0.87
CA VAL A 111 3.38 -12.33 2.03
C VAL A 111 1.87 -12.15 2.28
N PHE A 112 1.03 -12.39 1.27
CA PHE A 112 -0.42 -12.34 1.41
C PHE A 112 -1.02 -13.63 1.99
N GLY A 113 -0.37 -14.78 1.76
CA GLY A 113 -0.87 -16.10 2.13
C GLY A 113 -0.45 -16.57 3.53
N PRO A 114 -1.16 -17.55 4.13
CA PRO A 114 -0.90 -18.02 5.48
C PRO A 114 0.45 -18.72 5.65
N SER A 115 1.01 -19.26 4.56
CA SER A 115 2.34 -19.88 4.52
C SER A 115 3.44 -18.93 4.03
N GLY A 116 3.17 -17.62 4.03
CA GLY A 116 4.15 -16.58 3.72
C GLY A 116 5.30 -16.50 4.74
N PRO A 117 6.34 -15.71 4.43
CA PRO A 117 7.44 -15.49 5.35
C PRO A 117 6.94 -14.86 6.66
N VAL A 118 7.61 -15.20 7.77
CA VAL A 118 7.31 -14.64 9.09
C VAL A 118 7.67 -13.16 9.17
N ALA A 119 8.62 -12.69 8.35
CA ALA A 119 9.04 -11.28 8.27
C ALA A 119 9.47 -10.90 6.84
N GLY A 120 9.12 -9.68 6.42
CA GLY A 120 9.59 -9.09 5.16
C GLY A 120 8.82 -9.54 3.92
N PHE A 121 9.33 -9.12 2.76
CA PHE A 121 8.78 -9.53 1.46
C PHE A 121 9.15 -10.98 1.17
N ALA A 122 8.24 -11.73 0.54
CA ALA A 122 8.63 -13.00 -0.04
C ALA A 122 9.46 -12.76 -1.32
N PRO A 123 10.47 -13.59 -1.63
CA PRO A 123 11.22 -13.49 -2.88
C PRO A 123 10.32 -13.49 -4.12
N ARG A 124 9.25 -14.29 -4.08
CA ARG A 124 8.24 -14.34 -5.15
C ARG A 124 7.52 -13.00 -5.33
N ASP A 125 7.13 -12.34 -4.25
CA ASP A 125 6.42 -11.07 -4.31
C ASP A 125 7.34 -9.97 -4.87
N LEU A 126 8.63 -10.00 -4.52
CA LEU A 126 9.62 -9.09 -5.11
C LEU A 126 9.77 -9.30 -6.62
N VAL A 127 9.79 -10.55 -7.09
CA VAL A 127 9.80 -10.84 -8.54
C VAL A 127 8.54 -10.30 -9.21
N LEU A 128 7.36 -10.53 -8.63
CA LEU A 128 6.11 -10.02 -9.18
C LEU A 128 6.05 -8.49 -9.21
N LEU A 129 6.56 -7.81 -8.18
CA LEU A 129 6.72 -6.35 -8.16
C LEU A 129 7.66 -5.90 -9.28
N ARG A 130 8.83 -6.53 -9.43
CA ARG A 130 9.76 -6.21 -10.53
C ARG A 130 9.12 -6.39 -11.90
N MET A 131 8.35 -7.46 -12.08
CA MET A 131 7.60 -7.68 -13.32
C MET A 131 6.56 -6.59 -13.56
N LEU A 132 5.80 -6.20 -12.53
CA LEU A 132 4.75 -5.17 -12.61
C LEU A 132 5.30 -3.81 -13.06
N TYR A 133 6.53 -3.48 -12.66
CA TYR A 133 7.21 -2.22 -13.00
C TYR A 133 8.18 -2.35 -14.18
N ASP A 134 8.17 -3.46 -14.93
CA ASP A 134 8.98 -3.59 -16.13
C ASP A 134 8.53 -2.58 -17.20
N PRO A 135 9.43 -1.81 -17.83
CA PRO A 135 9.07 -0.73 -18.76
C PRO A 135 8.35 -1.21 -20.04
N ARG A 136 8.35 -2.52 -20.32
CA ARG A 136 7.57 -3.11 -21.41
C ARG A 136 6.08 -3.17 -21.07
N LEU A 137 5.72 -3.22 -19.80
CA LEU A 137 4.33 -3.12 -19.34
C LEU A 137 3.98 -1.65 -19.13
N ARG A 138 2.86 -1.21 -19.72
CA ARG A 138 2.40 0.19 -19.62
C ARG A 138 1.02 0.25 -19.00
N ASN A 139 0.77 1.30 -18.24
CA ASN A 139 -0.56 1.59 -17.70
C ASN A 139 -1.60 1.61 -18.82
N GLY A 140 -2.75 0.97 -18.59
CA GLY A 140 -3.84 0.85 -19.55
C GLY A 140 -3.75 -0.35 -20.50
N MET A 141 -2.66 -1.12 -20.49
CA MET A 141 -2.60 -2.38 -21.24
C MET A 141 -3.66 -3.37 -20.77
N GLY A 142 -4.37 -3.96 -21.73
CA GLY A 142 -5.24 -5.11 -21.49
C GLY A 142 -4.45 -6.42 -21.30
N ALA A 143 -5.12 -7.45 -20.78
CA ALA A 143 -4.49 -8.74 -20.55
C ALA A 143 -3.97 -9.42 -21.84
N ALA A 144 -4.64 -9.20 -22.98
CA ALA A 144 -4.23 -9.74 -24.28
C ALA A 144 -2.93 -9.09 -24.81
N GLU A 145 -2.73 -7.80 -24.54
CA GLU A 145 -1.52 -7.05 -24.91
C GLU A 145 -0.34 -7.41 -24.00
N ALA A 146 -0.60 -7.53 -22.69
CA ALA A 146 0.45 -7.84 -21.72
C ALA A 146 0.95 -9.28 -21.82
N ARG A 147 0.06 -10.27 -22.02
CA ARG A 147 0.38 -11.71 -22.05
C ARG A 147 1.61 -12.09 -22.87
N PRO A 148 1.75 -11.69 -24.14
CA PRO A 148 2.92 -12.07 -24.94
C PRO A 148 4.24 -11.47 -24.41
N LEU A 149 4.20 -10.40 -23.63
CA LEU A 149 5.38 -9.76 -23.05
C LEU A 149 5.84 -10.47 -21.76
N LEU A 150 4.91 -11.12 -21.04
CA LEU A 150 5.16 -11.68 -19.70
C LEU A 150 6.34 -12.66 -19.63
N PRO A 151 6.61 -13.55 -20.60
CA PRO A 151 7.76 -14.45 -20.52
C PRO A 151 9.09 -13.70 -20.47
N ALA A 152 9.25 -12.67 -21.29
CA ALA A 152 10.48 -11.87 -21.34
C ALA A 152 10.58 -10.92 -20.13
N VAL A 153 9.46 -10.45 -19.61
CA VAL A 153 9.35 -9.69 -18.35
C VAL A 153 9.76 -10.54 -17.15
N ALA A 154 9.25 -11.76 -17.06
CA ALA A 154 9.60 -12.72 -16.01
C ALA A 154 11.09 -13.08 -16.04
N ALA A 155 11.64 -13.35 -17.22
CA ALA A 155 13.07 -13.65 -17.36
C ALA A 155 13.96 -12.50 -16.86
N ALA A 156 13.60 -11.25 -17.18
CA ALA A 156 14.33 -10.09 -16.68
C ALA A 156 14.20 -9.92 -15.16
N ALA A 157 13.01 -10.12 -14.59
CA ALA A 157 12.78 -9.98 -13.16
C ALA A 157 13.49 -11.04 -12.29
N LEU A 158 13.80 -12.20 -12.88
CA LEU A 158 14.55 -13.30 -12.27
C LEU A 158 16.06 -13.19 -12.45
N ALA A 159 16.54 -12.28 -13.30
CA ALA A 159 17.97 -12.03 -13.43
C ALA A 159 18.53 -11.45 -12.11
N PRO A 160 19.74 -11.86 -11.71
CA PRO A 160 20.37 -11.42 -10.46
C PRO A 160 20.71 -9.93 -10.45
#